data_AF-A0A7S1YZ70-F1
#
_entry.id   AF-A0A7S1YZ70-F1
#
_cell.length_a   1.000
_cell.length_b   1.000
_cell.length_c   1.000
_cell.angle_alpha   90.00
_cell.angle_beta   90.00
_cell.angle_gamma   90.00
#
_symmetry.space_group_name_H-M   'P 1'
#
loop_
_entity.id
_entity.type
_entity.pdbx_description
1 polymer ?
#
loop_
_entity_poly.entity_id
_entity_poly.type
_entity_poly.pdbx_seq_one_letter_code
_entity_poly.pdbx_strand_id
1 'polypeptide(L)'
;FGTLDNQRFGSRFVSEVANPSDILLFHRRRQTETVKKGGDGVSKSKSSSSLLDKPMEPEELAEINVEDLVVENLERSEKKLEILNERTLGTALDDYVSKELKGAIGESVAEMLGKQQKRLIKRKAGGGGGGGGGGGGG
;
A
#
# COMPACT_ATOMS: atom_id res chain seq x y z
N PHE A 1 -4.81 2.90 -20.70
CA PHE A 1 -6.08 2.61 -20.02
C PHE A 1 -6.76 1.45 -20.71
N GLY A 2 -7.14 0.40 -19.98
CA GLY A 2 -7.95 -0.68 -20.54
C GLY A 2 -9.36 -0.17 -20.84
N THR A 3 -9.94 -0.62 -21.95
CA THR A 3 -11.33 -0.29 -22.30
C THR A 3 -12.26 -1.03 -21.34
N LEU A 4 -13.00 -0.28 -20.52
CA LEU A 4 -14.02 -0.85 -19.62
C LEU A 4 -15.30 -1.11 -20.42
N ASP A 5 -15.72 -2.37 -20.46
CA ASP A 5 -16.95 -2.80 -21.13
C ASP A 5 -18.09 -2.93 -20.11
N ASN A 6 -19.25 -2.34 -20.43
CA ASN A 6 -20.40 -2.29 -19.53
C ASN A 6 -20.95 -3.68 -19.23
N GLN A 7 -20.99 -4.58 -20.23
CA GLN A 7 -21.47 -5.95 -20.05
C GLN A 7 -20.55 -6.76 -19.12
N ARG A 8 -19.23 -6.71 -19.35
CA ARG A 8 -18.26 -7.37 -18.47
C ARG A 8 -18.34 -6.85 -17.04
N PHE A 9 -18.47 -5.54 -16.86
CA PHE A 9 -18.61 -4.94 -15.54
C PHE A 9 -19.91 -5.39 -14.86
N GLY A 10 -21.04 -5.31 -15.56
CA GLY A 10 -22.35 -5.72 -15.06
C GLY A 10 -22.45 -7.17 -14.62
N SER A 11 -21.75 -8.08 -15.31
CA SER A 11 -21.76 -9.52 -15.00
C SER A 11 -21.27 -9.86 -13.58
N ARG A 12 -20.50 -8.96 -12.95
CA ARG A 12 -19.99 -9.14 -11.58
C ARG A 12 -21.02 -8.87 -10.50
N PHE A 13 -22.09 -8.15 -10.82
CA PHE A 13 -23.10 -7.66 -9.87
C PHE A 13 -24.48 -8.30 -10.09
N VAL A 14 -24.52 -9.44 -10.79
CA VAL A 14 -25.76 -10.19 -10.99
C VAL A 14 -26.28 -10.65 -9.62
N SER A 15 -27.57 -10.41 -9.37
CA SER A 15 -28.25 -10.65 -8.08
C SER A 15 -27.99 -9.63 -6.97
N GLU A 16 -27.06 -8.69 -7.14
CA GLU A 16 -26.86 -7.57 -6.21
C GLU A 16 -27.61 -6.32 -6.68
N VAL A 17 -27.72 -6.13 -8.00
CA VAL A 17 -28.45 -5.00 -8.60
C VAL A 17 -29.64 -5.47 -9.41
N ALA A 18 -30.67 -4.62 -9.48
CA ALA A 18 -31.88 -4.90 -10.25
C ALA A 18 -31.63 -4.84 -11.77
N ASN A 19 -30.70 -4.00 -12.23
CA ASN A 19 -30.33 -3.88 -13.64
C ASN A 19 -28.81 -3.95 -13.82
N PRO A 20 -28.24 -5.13 -14.08
CA PRO A 20 -26.80 -5.29 -14.26
C PRO A 20 -26.30 -4.71 -15.59
N SER A 21 -27.16 -4.41 -16.56
CA SER A 21 -26.74 -3.91 -17.87
C SER A 21 -26.51 -2.40 -17.93
N ASP A 22 -26.94 -1.66 -16.90
CA ASP A 22 -26.94 -0.19 -16.90
C ASP A 22 -26.39 0.37 -15.59
N ILE A 23 -25.24 -0.16 -15.16
CA ILE A 23 -24.56 0.30 -13.95
C ILE A 23 -23.63 1.49 -14.25
N LEU A 24 -23.09 1.57 -15.47
CA LEU A 24 -22.11 2.59 -15.85
C LEU A 24 -22.67 3.59 -16.86
N LEU A 25 -22.56 4.89 -16.56
CA LEU A 25 -22.86 5.99 -17.48
C LEU A 25 -21.58 6.72 -17.91
N PHE A 26 -21.10 6.44 -19.13
CA PHE A 26 -19.95 7.14 -19.69
C PHE A 26 -20.36 8.50 -20.26
N HIS A 27 -19.71 9.57 -19.82
CA HIS A 27 -19.86 10.90 -20.40
C HIS A 27 -18.49 11.50 -20.72
N ARG A 28 -18.39 12.21 -21.83
CA ARG A 28 -17.20 13.00 -22.18
C ARG A 28 -17.53 14.47 -22.02
N ARG A 29 -16.90 15.14 -21.04
CA ARG A 29 -17.06 16.59 -20.89
C ARG A 29 -16.52 17.28 -22.14
N ARG A 30 -17.37 18.07 -22.81
CA ARG A 30 -16.90 18.97 -23.87
C ARG A 30 -16.04 20.05 -23.20
N GLN A 31 -14.77 20.15 -23.59
CA GLN A 31 -13.97 21.32 -23.29
C GLN A 31 -14.54 22.48 -24.12
N THR A 32 -15.49 23.21 -23.55
CA THR A 32 -15.80 24.55 -24.06
C THR A 32 -14.63 25.42 -23.67
N GLU A 33 -13.82 25.77 -24.65
CA GLU A 33 -12.79 26.79 -24.54
C GLU A 33 -13.37 28.00 -23.80
N THR A 34 -12.63 28.42 -22.77
CA THR A 34 -12.92 29.58 -21.96
C THR A 34 -12.95 30.84 -22.81
N VAL A 35 -14.09 31.15 -23.44
CA VAL A 35 -14.35 32.49 -23.98
C VAL A 35 -14.90 33.34 -22.85
N LYS A 36 -14.00 34.10 -22.24
CA LYS A 36 -14.33 35.23 -21.37
C LYS A 36 -15.14 36.27 -22.16
N LYS A 37 -16.37 36.56 -21.71
CA LYS A 37 -17.11 37.84 -21.80
C LYS A 37 -18.38 37.62 -20.97
N GLY A 38 -18.52 38.18 -19.77
CA GLY A 38 -18.77 39.60 -19.55
C GLY A 38 -20.23 39.92 -19.91
N GLY A 39 -21.12 40.05 -18.92
CA GLY A 39 -22.47 40.58 -19.15
C GLY A 39 -23.57 39.97 -18.29
N ASP A 40 -24.11 40.82 -17.42
CA ASP A 40 -25.40 40.80 -16.72
C ASP A 40 -26.58 40.12 -17.47
N GLY A 41 -27.51 39.45 -16.77
CA GLY A 41 -28.78 39.04 -17.40
C GLY A 41 -29.51 37.81 -16.82
N VAL A 42 -30.47 38.09 -15.94
CA VAL A 42 -31.60 37.29 -15.42
C VAL A 42 -32.30 36.33 -16.41
N SER A 43 -32.52 35.05 -16.04
CA SER A 43 -33.83 34.34 -16.01
C SER A 43 -33.81 32.82 -16.24
N LYS A 44 -34.62 32.11 -15.42
CA LYS A 44 -35.38 30.87 -15.69
C LYS A 44 -34.55 29.66 -16.16
N SER A 45 -34.43 28.58 -15.40
CA SER A 45 -35.52 27.72 -14.90
C SER A 45 -34.87 26.73 -13.95
N LYS A 46 -35.22 26.76 -12.66
CA LYS A 46 -34.88 25.68 -11.74
C LYS A 46 -35.83 24.52 -12.04
N SER A 47 -35.45 23.66 -12.98
CA SER A 47 -36.03 22.32 -13.03
C SER A 47 -35.56 21.58 -11.78
N SER A 48 -36.52 21.03 -11.05
CA SER A 48 -36.34 20.18 -9.86
C SER A 48 -35.65 18.84 -10.16
N SER A 49 -34.98 18.70 -11.31
CA SER A 49 -34.25 17.51 -11.75
C SER A 49 -32.75 17.56 -11.43
N SER A 50 -32.20 18.71 -11.01
CA SER A 50 -30.75 18.86 -10.81
C SER A 50 -30.21 18.34 -9.47
N LEU A 51 -31.08 17.92 -8.54
CA LEU A 51 -30.64 17.29 -7.28
C LEU A 51 -30.28 15.81 -7.45
N LEU A 52 -30.71 15.17 -8.54
CA LEU A 52 -30.42 13.77 -8.86
C LEU A 52 -29.24 13.61 -9.83
N ASP A 53 -28.77 14.71 -10.42
CA ASP A 53 -27.72 14.73 -11.45
C ASP A 53 -26.36 15.17 -10.87
N LYS A 54 -26.22 15.15 -9.53
CA LYS A 54 -24.91 15.29 -8.91
C LYS A 54 -24.32 13.89 -8.90
N PRO A 55 -23.28 13.59 -9.71
CA PRO A 55 -22.57 12.33 -9.59
C PRO A 55 -22.14 12.22 -8.13
N MET A 56 -22.50 11.12 -7.48
CA MET A 56 -21.88 10.79 -6.20
C MET A 56 -20.37 10.83 -6.46
N GLU A 57 -19.64 11.61 -5.65
CA GLU A 57 -18.19 11.53 -5.73
C GLU A 57 -17.81 10.07 -5.55
N PRO A 58 -16.92 9.51 -6.38
CA PRO A 58 -16.47 8.15 -6.18
C PRO A 58 -16.03 8.06 -4.73
N GLU A 59 -16.69 7.18 -3.95
CA GLU A 59 -16.16 6.83 -2.65
C GLU A 59 -14.69 6.51 -2.88
N GLU A 60 -13.81 7.20 -2.15
CA GLU A 60 -12.39 6.89 -2.13
C GLU A 60 -12.32 5.40 -1.76
N LEU A 61 -12.23 4.54 -2.78
CA LEU A 61 -11.89 3.14 -2.62
C LEU A 61 -10.64 3.19 -1.77
N ALA A 62 -10.74 2.76 -0.50
CA ALA A 62 -9.62 2.83 0.42
C ALA A 62 -8.46 2.11 -0.27
N GLU A 63 -7.51 2.89 -0.79
CA GLU A 63 -6.35 2.37 -1.50
C GLU A 63 -5.51 1.70 -0.43
N ILE A 64 -5.70 0.39 -0.25
CA ILE A 64 -4.93 -0.38 0.71
C ILE A 64 -3.53 -0.50 0.12
N ASN A 65 -2.59 0.21 0.72
CA ASN A 65 -1.20 0.13 0.30
C ASN A 65 -0.57 -1.13 0.88
N VAL A 66 0.44 -1.67 0.19
CA VAL A 66 1.12 -2.91 0.62
C VAL A 66 1.82 -2.69 1.96
N GLU A 67 2.34 -1.49 2.20
CA GLU A 67 2.91 -1.07 3.48
C GLU A 67 1.91 -1.16 4.63
N ASP A 68 0.64 -0.78 4.42
CA ASP A 68 -0.38 -0.82 5.47
C ASP A 68 -0.70 -2.27 5.87
N LEU A 69 -0.75 -3.19 4.89
CA LEU A 69 -0.92 -4.62 5.13
C LEU A 69 0.26 -5.23 5.89
N VAL A 70 1.48 -4.79 5.58
CA VAL A 70 2.70 -5.28 6.23
C VAL A 70 2.75 -4.82 7.69
N VAL A 71 2.42 -3.55 7.95
CA VAL A 71 2.34 -2.99 9.30
C VAL A 71 1.28 -3.70 10.13
N GLU A 72 0.05 -3.84 9.62
CA GLU A 72 -1.02 -4.54 10.35
C GLU A 72 -0.61 -5.97 10.70
N ASN A 73 0.03 -6.69 9.78
CA ASN A 73 0.45 -8.06 10.01
C ASN A 73 1.60 -8.14 11.03
N LEU A 74 2.58 -7.24 10.96
CA LEU A 74 3.71 -7.20 11.91
C LEU A 74 3.25 -6.80 13.32
N GLU A 75 2.33 -5.84 13.44
CA GLU A 75 1.82 -5.34 14.72
C GLU A 75 0.84 -6.32 15.38
N ARG A 76 -0.05 -6.96 14.60
CA ARG A 76 -0.98 -7.97 15.13
C ARG A 76 -0.31 -9.31 15.38
N SER A 77 0.81 -9.61 14.73
CA SER A 77 1.51 -10.86 14.98
C SER A 77 2.11 -10.87 16.38
N GLU A 78 1.78 -11.87 17.19
CA GLU A 78 2.47 -12.13 18.47
C GLU A 78 3.96 -12.47 18.25
N LYS A 79 4.36 -12.73 17.00
CA LYS A 79 5.70 -13.09 16.57
C LYS A 79 6.45 -11.85 16.07
N LYS A 80 6.97 -11.06 17.00
CA LYS A 80 7.88 -9.96 16.67
C LYS A 80 9.09 -10.47 15.89
N LEU A 81 9.54 -9.69 14.91
CA LEU A 81 10.76 -10.02 14.18
C LEU A 81 11.98 -9.94 15.11
N GLU A 82 12.63 -11.07 15.36
CA GLU A 82 13.81 -11.14 16.26
C GLU A 82 15.14 -10.95 15.53
N ILE A 83 15.20 -11.38 14.26
CA ILE A 83 16.44 -11.42 13.47
C ILE A 83 16.42 -10.39 12.35
N LEU A 84 15.27 -10.25 11.68
CA LEU A 84 15.08 -9.29 10.61
C LEU A 84 14.62 -7.95 11.18
N ASN A 85 15.35 -6.88 10.92
CA ASN A 85 14.85 -5.56 11.27
C ASN A 85 13.81 -5.09 10.23
N GLU A 86 12.79 -4.38 10.70
CA GLU A 86 11.66 -3.91 9.91
C GLU A 86 12.09 -2.96 8.77
N ARG A 87 13.04 -2.06 9.05
CA ARG A 87 13.53 -1.08 8.07
C ARG A 87 14.17 -1.75 6.85
N THR A 88 15.01 -2.76 7.08
CA THR A 88 15.73 -3.51 6.06
C THR A 88 14.81 -4.45 5.30
N LEU A 89 13.77 -4.98 5.96
CA LEU A 89 12.71 -5.71 5.29
C LEU A 89 11.92 -4.77 4.35
N GLY A 90 11.56 -3.57 4.81
CA GLY A 90 10.87 -2.57 4.00
C GLY A 90 11.65 -2.16 2.74
N THR A 91 12.96 -1.91 2.87
CA THR A 91 13.81 -1.61 1.69
C THR A 91 13.89 -2.80 0.73
N ALA A 92 14.03 -4.02 1.24
CA ALA A 92 14.07 -5.21 0.39
C ALA A 92 12.73 -5.48 -0.32
N LEU A 93 11.61 -5.11 0.30
CA LEU A 93 10.28 -5.19 -0.30
C LEU A 93 10.11 -4.16 -1.41
N ASP A 94 10.55 -2.91 -1.21
CA ASP A 94 10.55 -1.88 -2.25
C ASP A 94 11.44 -2.28 -3.43
N ASP A 95 12.64 -2.80 -3.17
CA ASP A 95 13.52 -3.30 -4.24
C ASP A 95 12.89 -4.48 -5.01
N TYR A 96 12.15 -5.34 -4.33
CA TYR A 96 11.46 -6.47 -4.95
C TYR A 96 10.27 -6.02 -5.82
N VAL A 97 9.46 -5.07 -5.34
CA VAL A 97 8.23 -4.61 -6.02
C VAL A 97 8.55 -3.55 -7.06
N SER A 98 9.26 -2.49 -6.69
CA SER A 98 9.51 -1.31 -7.52
C SER A 98 10.61 -1.54 -8.57
N LYS A 99 11.62 -2.36 -8.24
CA LYS A 99 12.79 -2.60 -9.12
C LYS A 99 12.81 -4.00 -9.73
N GLU A 100 11.76 -4.80 -9.51
CA GLU A 100 11.63 -6.19 -9.97
C GLU A 100 12.81 -7.11 -9.58
N LEU A 101 13.54 -6.76 -8.52
CA LEU A 101 14.70 -7.53 -8.05
C LEU A 101 14.22 -8.73 -7.23
N LYS A 102 13.92 -9.85 -7.91
CA LYS A 102 13.41 -11.09 -7.31
C LYS A 102 14.31 -11.65 -6.18
N GLY A 103 15.59 -11.31 -6.17
CA GLY A 103 16.56 -11.72 -5.15
C GLY A 103 16.64 -10.82 -3.91
N ALA A 104 16.06 -9.61 -3.94
CA ALA A 104 16.29 -8.58 -2.92
C ALA A 104 15.96 -9.04 -1.49
N ILE A 105 14.83 -9.73 -1.31
CA ILE A 105 14.42 -10.26 -0.01
C ILE A 105 15.39 -11.35 0.47
N GLY A 106 15.76 -12.29 -0.41
CA GLY A 106 16.64 -13.40 -0.05
C GLY A 106 18.06 -12.95 0.31
N GLU A 107 18.62 -12.01 -0.46
CA GLU A 107 19.94 -11.44 -0.22
C GLU A 107 19.99 -10.67 1.10
N SER A 108 18.98 -9.84 1.36
CA SER A 108 18.83 -9.07 2.60
C SER A 108 18.76 -9.98 3.84
N VAL A 109 18.01 -11.09 3.76
CA VAL A 109 17.94 -12.10 4.84
C VAL A 109 19.29 -12.77 5.07
N ALA A 110 19.96 -13.19 4.01
CA ALA A 110 21.27 -13.86 4.10
C ALA A 110 22.34 -12.95 4.71
N GLU A 111 22.37 -11.68 4.31
CA GLU A 111 23.30 -10.69 4.84
C GLU A 111 23.08 -10.46 6.34
N MET A 112 21.83 -10.29 6.75
CA MET A 112 21.49 -10.03 8.15
C MET A 112 21.76 -11.24 9.04
N LEU A 113 21.45 -12.45 8.57
CA LEU A 113 21.79 -13.69 9.27
C LEU A 113 23.31 -13.81 9.45
N GLY A 114 24.09 -13.56 8.39
CA GLY A 114 25.55 -13.58 8.45
C GLY A 114 26.12 -12.56 9.44
N LYS A 115 25.57 -11.34 9.47
CA LYS A 115 25.96 -10.30 10.45
C LYS A 115 25.65 -10.73 11.88
N GLN A 116 24.45 -11.26 12.14
CA GLN A 116 24.08 -11.73 13.48
C GLN A 116 24.92 -12.92 13.94
N GLN A 117 25.16 -13.91 13.06
CA GLN A 117 26.00 -15.05 13.36
C GLN A 117 27.43 -14.63 13.68
N LYS A 118 28.04 -13.75 12.88
CA LYS A 118 29.38 -13.17 13.17
C LYS A 118 29.40 -12.46 14.52
N ARG A 119 28.36 -11.69 14.85
CA ARG A 119 28.23 -10.99 16.14
C ARG A 119 28.16 -11.98 17.32
N LEU A 120 27.43 -13.09 17.16
CA LEU A 120 27.34 -14.13 18.18
C LEU A 120 28.66 -14.89 18.36
N ILE A 121 29.33 -15.25 17.27
CA ILE A 121 30.65 -15.90 17.30
C ILE A 121 31.68 -14.99 17.98
N LYS A 122 31.72 -13.69 17.63
CA LYS A 122 32.62 -12.71 18.27
C LYS A 122 32.34 -12.58 19.77
N ARG A 123 31.07 -12.57 20.19
CA ARG A 123 30.70 -12.57 21.62
C ARG A 123 31.16 -13.85 22.32
N LYS A 124 30.97 -15.02 21.71
CA LYS A 124 31.44 -16.30 22.25
C LYS A 124 32.97 -16.33 22.36
N ALA A 125 33.69 -15.81 21.38
CA ALA A 125 35.15 -15.76 21.37
C ALA A 125 35.73 -14.73 22.36
N GLY A 126 35.04 -13.60 22.57
CA GLY A 126 35.45 -12.58 23.55
C GLY A 126 35.02 -12.87 25.00
N GLY A 127 34.09 -13.81 25.22
CA GLY A 127 33.55 -14.16 26.53
C GLY A 127 34.27 -15.29 27.27
N GLY A 128 35.35 -15.84 26.71
CA GLY A 128 36.12 -16.95 27.31
C GLY A 128 37.25 -16.53 28.26
N GLY A 129 37.38 -15.24 28.59
CA GLY A 129 38.50 -14.67 29.36
C GLY A 129 38.11 -14.12 30.74
N GLY A 130 37.21 -14.79 31.46
CA GLY A 130 36.73 -14.35 32.78
C GLY A 130 36.71 -15.47 33.81
N GLY A 131 37.76 -16.30 33.84
CA GLY A 131 37.93 -17.34 34.84
C GLY A 131 39.41 -17.52 35.17
N GLY A 132 39.82 -17.01 36.35
CA GLY A 132 41.05 -17.44 37.01
C GLY A 132 41.96 -16.30 37.49
N GLY A 133 42.11 -16.20 38.81
CA GLY A 133 43.39 -15.84 39.43
C GLY A 133 43.36 -14.65 40.41
N GLY A 134 43.34 -14.95 41.71
CA GLY A 134 43.63 -13.93 42.74
C GLY A 134 43.29 -14.34 44.17
N GLY A 135 43.69 -15.53 44.60
CA GLY A 135 43.80 -15.82 46.03
C GLY A 135 45.09 -15.23 46.61
N GLY A 136 45.05 -14.87 47.90
CA GLY A 136 46.23 -14.92 48.78
C GLY A 136 46.71 -13.60 49.38
N GLY A 137 46.74 -13.58 50.72
CA GLY A 137 47.54 -12.68 51.58
C GLY A 137 46.75 -11.50 52.10
N GLY A 138 46.63 -11.25 53.40
CA GLY A 138 47.22 -11.81 54.62
C GLY A 138 46.81 -10.87 55.77
#